data_AF-A0A932LHA7-F1
#
_entry.id   AF-A0A932LHA7-F1
#
_cell.length_a   1.000
_cell.length_b   1.000
_cell.length_c   1.000
_cell.angle_alpha   90.00
_cell.angle_beta   90.00
_cell.angle_gamma   90.00
#
_symmetry.space_group_name_H-M   'P 1'
#
loop_
_entity.id
_entity.type
_entity.pdbx_description
1 polymer ?
#
loop_
_entity_poly.entity_id
_entity_poly.type
_entity_poly.pdbx_seq_one_letter_code
_entity_poly.pdbx_strand_id
1 'polypeptide(L)'
;MPARSLFLTALAVLALALAIGSLSRGFAAGSDTFDQKIRDLLEKAWGERPAELPIAQDLFEAAQDLQPDDPRASHAYGLVLWKHHRYSDAQNQFETAVKQGTSPYLPAWHLLIHLRVLRGDHDEALADLAAWVRAVVGLKPDSPEGKLKDDYIAWTGRVVGYLEKPASSKRINAQAKELDAEIVALLSTEQQELYSSKKAEVLGQYDQITALRDQTRAEAKKQEEKKKQERKAEIAKKRSQLADEQDKLEMSAEEWETWIDRQLTNFDGQLGRYESDYARLVLAAQSITRSMAERNRDLFELRARQDQALRDERPSTTPSAKSPDMRPPAPKAPESKPTQPKPGEPKAKDKAKPEEKPKNTPASSNPEKAKGSIESRPPATTREVATTRNDNRRSAALYQGSIDRLTRELEILRREYAALDQDAADVKAAVRRVLVQRQAAIARYEKATGQLVKKSDALRVWEGRLAGEAKAASEPATGKSAGDRAMGTTASSLTTYVPSNLDSEKQRLLDSLAP
;
A
#
# COMPACT_ATOMS: atom_id res chain seq x y z
N MET A 1 -51.18 80.93 -2.08
CA MET A 1 -50.96 79.46 -2.14
C MET A 1 -49.67 79.13 -1.38
N PRO A 2 -49.58 77.99 -0.67
CA PRO A 2 -49.65 77.99 0.80
C PRO A 2 -48.43 77.42 1.55
N ALA A 3 -48.53 77.54 2.87
CA ALA A 3 -48.03 76.63 3.92
C ALA A 3 -46.54 76.62 4.26
N ARG A 4 -46.08 77.73 4.86
CA ARG A 4 -45.15 77.73 6.01
C ARG A 4 -45.98 77.68 7.29
N SER A 5 -45.66 76.77 8.23
CA SER A 5 -45.97 76.80 9.67
C SER A 5 -46.19 75.36 10.18
N LEU A 6 -45.65 75.03 11.36
CA LEU A 6 -45.84 73.78 12.14
C LEU A 6 -44.86 72.62 11.89
N PHE A 7 -43.56 72.84 12.07
CA PHE A 7 -42.59 71.73 12.27
C PHE A 7 -41.60 71.95 13.43
N LEU A 8 -41.92 72.83 14.38
CA LEU A 8 -41.00 73.19 15.48
C LEU A 8 -41.61 73.03 16.90
N THR A 9 -42.73 72.32 17.05
CA THR A 9 -43.36 72.03 18.36
C THR A 9 -43.68 70.55 18.57
N ALA A 10 -42.98 69.63 17.88
CA ALA A 10 -43.09 68.19 18.13
C ALA A 10 -41.80 67.56 18.73
N LEU A 11 -40.75 68.36 18.93
CA LEU A 11 -39.45 67.88 19.43
C LEU A 11 -39.16 68.30 20.89
N ALA A 12 -40.05 69.06 21.54
CA ALA A 12 -39.92 69.46 22.94
C ALA A 12 -40.79 68.65 23.92
N VAL A 13 -41.74 67.84 23.43
CA VAL A 13 -42.55 66.92 24.28
C VAL A 13 -41.94 65.51 24.32
N LEU A 14 -41.07 65.15 23.37
CA LEU A 14 -40.37 63.86 23.38
C LEU A 14 -39.12 63.85 24.28
N ALA A 15 -38.59 65.02 24.67
CA ALA A 15 -37.46 65.13 25.59
C ALA A 15 -37.84 65.26 27.08
N LEU A 16 -39.14 65.46 27.39
CA LEU A 16 -39.64 65.49 28.78
C LEU A 16 -40.47 64.24 29.16
N ALA A 17 -40.81 63.39 28.18
CA ALA A 17 -41.32 62.03 28.43
C ALA A 17 -40.20 60.98 28.62
N LEU A 18 -38.93 61.37 28.45
CA LEU A 18 -37.74 60.53 28.65
C LEU A 18 -37.00 60.79 29.97
N ALA A 19 -37.56 61.62 30.87
CA ALA A 19 -36.94 61.96 32.16
C ALA A 19 -37.82 61.64 33.40
N ILE A 20 -39.03 61.08 33.23
CA ILE A 20 -39.92 60.68 34.35
C ILE A 20 -40.24 59.16 34.32
N GLY A 21 -39.62 58.39 33.41
CA GLY A 21 -39.73 56.93 33.36
C GLY A 21 -38.61 56.16 34.07
N SER A 22 -37.76 56.85 34.84
CA SER A 22 -36.49 56.29 35.35
C SER A 22 -36.43 56.15 36.88
N LEU A 23 -37.52 56.44 37.60
CA LEU A 23 -37.53 56.52 39.07
C LEU A 23 -38.50 55.56 39.77
N SER A 24 -39.08 54.59 39.07
CA SER A 24 -39.93 53.54 39.65
C SER A 24 -39.46 52.11 39.41
N ARG A 25 -38.18 51.91 39.04
CA ARG A 25 -37.44 50.73 39.53
C ARG A 25 -37.02 50.99 40.97
N GLY A 26 -38.00 51.19 41.83
CA GLY A 26 -37.80 50.91 43.24
C GLY A 26 -37.29 49.48 43.30
N PHE A 27 -36.18 49.29 44.02
CA PHE A 27 -35.74 47.99 44.47
C PHE A 27 -36.95 47.31 45.13
N ALA A 28 -37.72 46.56 44.35
CA ALA A 28 -38.16 45.27 44.82
C ALA A 28 -36.85 44.52 45.06
N ALA A 29 -36.26 44.75 46.23
CA ALA A 29 -35.50 43.73 46.91
C ALA A 29 -36.50 42.58 47.06
N GLY A 30 -36.69 41.84 45.95
CA GLY A 30 -37.41 40.59 45.95
C GLY A 30 -36.67 39.81 47.00
N SER A 31 -37.31 39.61 48.15
CA SER A 31 -36.76 38.75 49.17
C SER A 31 -36.37 37.47 48.46
N ASP A 32 -35.08 37.15 48.48
CA ASP A 32 -34.55 35.90 47.99
C ASP A 32 -35.21 34.78 48.81
N THR A 33 -36.41 34.37 48.39
CA THR A 33 -37.15 33.31 49.05
C THR A 33 -36.54 31.99 48.63
N PHE A 34 -36.64 31.01 49.52
CA PHE A 34 -36.26 29.63 49.22
C PHE A 34 -36.88 29.15 47.90
N ASP A 35 -38.19 29.34 47.73
CA ASP A 35 -38.92 28.91 46.53
C ASP A 35 -38.41 29.60 45.24
N GLN A 36 -37.99 30.88 45.32
CA GLN A 36 -37.38 31.57 44.18
C GLN A 36 -36.01 30.99 43.83
N LYS A 37 -35.19 30.60 44.83
CA LYS A 37 -33.89 29.94 44.57
C LYS A 37 -34.08 28.57 43.91
N ILE A 38 -35.06 27.78 44.35
CA ILE A 38 -35.39 26.50 43.72
C ILE A 38 -35.90 26.69 42.29
N ARG A 39 -36.77 27.69 42.05
CA ARG A 39 -37.24 28.03 40.70
C ARG A 39 -36.08 28.43 39.80
N ASP A 40 -35.22 29.33 40.27
CA ASP A 40 -34.03 29.78 39.55
C ASP A 40 -33.09 28.60 39.24
N LEU A 41 -32.91 27.67 40.18
CA LEU A 41 -32.09 26.46 40.00
C LEU A 41 -32.63 25.61 38.83
N LEU A 42 -33.94 25.37 38.81
CA LEU A 42 -34.59 24.57 37.76
C LEU A 42 -34.79 25.32 36.44
N GLU A 43 -34.81 26.65 36.42
CA GLU A 43 -35.01 27.41 35.18
C GLU A 43 -33.68 27.82 34.54
N LYS A 44 -32.72 28.29 35.32
CA LYS A 44 -31.44 28.83 34.83
C LYS A 44 -30.39 27.73 34.62
N ALA A 45 -30.46 26.63 35.38
CA ALA A 45 -29.45 25.58 35.33
C ALA A 45 -29.95 24.25 34.73
N TRP A 46 -31.09 24.24 34.03
CA TRP A 46 -31.66 23.03 33.42
C TRP A 46 -31.13 22.69 32.04
N GLY A 47 -30.32 23.56 31.44
CA GLY A 47 -29.69 23.24 30.17
C GLY A 47 -28.65 22.13 30.34
N GLU A 48 -28.08 21.69 29.23
CA GLU A 48 -27.04 20.64 29.23
C GLU A 48 -25.63 21.25 29.15
N ARG A 49 -25.48 22.58 29.30
CA ARG A 49 -24.19 23.25 29.11
C ARG A 49 -23.33 23.09 30.37
N PRO A 50 -22.04 22.73 30.25
CA PRO A 50 -21.17 22.60 31.43
C PRO A 50 -21.07 23.87 32.30
N ALA A 51 -21.24 25.06 31.72
CA ALA A 51 -21.21 26.34 32.42
C ALA A 51 -22.42 26.58 33.35
N GLU A 52 -23.48 25.77 33.23
CA GLU A 52 -24.68 25.87 34.06
C GLU A 52 -24.53 25.12 35.39
N LEU A 53 -23.57 24.18 35.50
CA LEU A 53 -23.34 23.42 36.73
C LEU A 53 -22.85 24.27 37.92
N PRO A 54 -21.89 25.22 37.75
CA PRO A 54 -21.53 26.14 38.84
C PRO A 54 -22.71 27.01 39.28
N ILE A 55 -23.54 27.46 38.33
CA ILE A 55 -24.76 28.23 38.63
C ILE A 55 -25.73 27.38 39.46
N ALA A 56 -25.89 26.10 39.11
CA ALA A 56 -26.72 25.17 39.87
C ALA A 56 -26.21 25.00 41.30
N GLN A 57 -24.89 24.87 41.47
CA GLN A 57 -24.27 24.72 42.77
C GLN A 57 -24.47 25.97 43.64
N ASP A 58 -24.18 27.16 43.12
CA ASP A 58 -24.35 28.42 43.85
C ASP A 58 -25.82 28.63 44.30
N LEU A 59 -26.78 28.33 43.42
CA LEU A 59 -28.21 28.44 43.72
C LEU A 59 -28.67 27.39 44.74
N PHE A 60 -28.12 26.19 44.70
CA PHE A 60 -28.38 25.14 45.66
C PHE A 60 -27.82 25.48 47.04
N GLU A 61 -26.57 25.94 47.13
CA GLU A 61 -25.96 26.39 48.39
C GLU A 61 -26.77 27.53 49.01
N ALA A 62 -27.16 28.52 48.20
CA ALA A 62 -28.02 29.61 48.66
C ALA A 62 -29.42 29.13 49.14
N ALA A 63 -30.00 28.11 48.50
CA ALA A 63 -31.27 27.54 48.95
C ALA A 63 -31.11 26.77 50.27
N GLN A 64 -30.02 26.02 50.43
CA GLN A 64 -29.71 25.32 51.67
C GLN A 64 -29.43 26.28 52.84
N ASP A 65 -28.75 27.40 52.60
CA ASP A 65 -28.52 28.43 53.62
C ASP A 65 -29.84 29.01 54.17
N LEU A 66 -30.87 29.09 53.33
CA LEU A 66 -32.20 29.58 53.71
C LEU A 66 -33.01 28.53 54.49
N GLN A 67 -32.99 27.28 54.04
CA GLN A 67 -33.71 26.15 54.68
C GLN A 67 -32.89 24.86 54.61
N PRO A 68 -31.99 24.62 55.60
CA PRO A 68 -31.06 23.48 55.57
C PRO A 68 -31.73 22.10 55.60
N ASP A 69 -32.92 22.02 56.20
CA ASP A 69 -33.66 20.77 56.42
C ASP A 69 -34.73 20.51 55.35
N ASP A 70 -34.91 21.38 54.36
CA ASP A 70 -35.94 21.21 53.33
C ASP A 70 -35.45 20.28 52.19
N PRO A 71 -36.11 19.13 51.95
CA PRO A 71 -35.68 18.15 50.97
C PRO A 71 -35.80 18.63 49.51
N ARG A 72 -36.56 19.69 49.24
CA ARG A 72 -36.79 20.21 47.88
C ARG A 72 -35.50 20.76 47.27
N ALA A 73 -34.59 21.31 48.08
CA ALA A 73 -33.30 21.82 47.59
C ALA A 73 -32.43 20.70 47.00
N SER A 74 -32.20 19.63 47.78
CA SER A 74 -31.42 18.48 47.32
C SER A 74 -32.13 17.73 46.18
N HIS A 75 -33.46 17.65 46.20
CA HIS A 75 -34.21 17.06 45.09
C HIS A 75 -34.03 17.86 43.78
N ALA A 76 -34.21 19.18 43.80
CA ALA A 76 -34.04 20.04 42.63
C ALA A 76 -32.61 19.97 42.06
N TYR A 77 -31.61 20.00 42.93
CA TYR A 77 -30.23 19.89 42.50
C TYR A 77 -29.91 18.50 41.94
N GLY A 78 -30.46 17.44 42.54
CA GLY A 78 -30.38 16.06 42.02
C GLY A 78 -30.97 15.93 40.60
N LEU A 79 -32.08 16.60 40.31
CA LEU A 79 -32.66 16.64 38.96
C LEU A 79 -31.73 17.30 37.94
N VAL A 80 -31.15 18.46 38.28
CA VAL A 80 -30.18 19.16 37.43
C VAL A 80 -28.95 18.29 37.19
N LEU A 81 -28.41 17.66 38.23
CA LEU A 81 -27.27 16.74 38.11
C LEU A 81 -27.59 15.55 37.20
N TRP A 82 -28.80 14.96 37.30
CA TRP A 82 -29.23 13.90 36.39
C TRP A 82 -29.26 14.41 34.96
N LYS A 83 -29.83 15.59 34.71
CA LYS A 83 -29.87 16.21 33.37
C LYS A 83 -28.48 16.40 32.75
N HIS A 84 -27.46 16.68 33.57
CA HIS A 84 -26.06 16.76 33.15
C HIS A 84 -25.31 15.41 33.17
N HIS A 85 -26.01 14.29 33.24
CA HIS A 85 -25.44 12.93 33.30
C HIS A 85 -24.49 12.68 34.50
N ARG A 86 -24.59 13.49 35.57
CA ARG A 86 -23.85 13.31 36.84
C ARG A 86 -24.58 12.33 37.76
N TYR A 87 -24.77 11.09 37.31
CA TYR A 87 -25.60 10.09 37.99
C TYR A 87 -25.18 9.78 39.43
N SER A 88 -23.88 9.70 39.72
CA SER A 88 -23.40 9.46 41.09
C SER A 88 -23.79 10.59 42.05
N ASP A 89 -23.66 11.83 41.60
CA ASP A 89 -23.91 13.01 42.42
C ASP A 89 -25.41 13.21 42.59
N ALA A 90 -26.18 13.01 41.51
CA ALA A 90 -27.63 13.02 41.55
C ALA A 90 -28.17 12.01 42.57
N GLN A 91 -27.61 10.80 42.58
CA GLN A 91 -27.96 9.79 43.57
C GLN A 91 -27.69 10.28 45.00
N ASN A 92 -26.52 10.83 45.27
CA ASN A 92 -26.20 11.35 46.61
C ASN A 92 -27.17 12.45 47.05
N GLN A 93 -27.58 13.32 46.13
CA GLN A 93 -28.55 14.37 46.42
C GLN A 93 -29.96 13.82 46.65
N PHE A 94 -30.41 12.82 45.88
CA PHE A 94 -31.68 12.17 46.16
C PHE A 94 -31.65 11.40 47.48
N GLU A 95 -30.56 10.70 47.81
CA GLU A 95 -30.40 10.05 49.12
C GLU A 95 -30.44 11.05 50.28
N THR A 96 -29.87 12.24 50.07
CA THR A 96 -29.93 13.34 51.04
C THR A 96 -31.37 13.82 51.22
N ALA A 97 -32.07 14.11 50.12
CA ALA A 97 -33.47 14.53 50.14
C ALA A 97 -34.41 13.50 50.77
N VAL A 98 -34.17 12.20 50.55
CA VAL A 98 -34.98 11.12 51.17
C VAL A 98 -34.77 11.05 52.69
N LYS A 99 -33.57 11.37 53.18
CA LYS A 99 -33.22 11.32 54.62
C LYS A 99 -33.53 12.63 55.35
N GLN A 100 -33.76 13.72 54.64
CA GLN A 100 -34.10 15.02 55.21
C GLN A 100 -35.55 15.05 55.71
N GLY A 101 -35.73 15.47 56.97
CA GLY A 101 -37.03 15.55 57.64
C GLY A 101 -37.48 14.29 58.36
N THR A 102 -38.67 14.34 58.97
CA THR A 102 -39.24 13.23 59.77
C THR A 102 -39.84 12.12 58.90
N SER A 103 -40.21 12.42 57.66
CA SER A 103 -40.83 11.49 56.71
C SER A 103 -40.05 11.50 55.40
N PRO A 104 -39.86 10.35 54.73
CA PRO A 104 -39.19 10.29 53.45
C PRO A 104 -39.86 11.19 52.40
N TYR A 105 -39.06 12.01 51.71
CA TYR A 105 -39.55 12.84 50.62
C TYR A 105 -39.76 12.00 49.36
N LEU A 106 -41.03 11.68 49.07
CA LEU A 106 -41.38 10.67 48.07
C LEU A 106 -40.90 10.99 46.64
N PRO A 107 -41.00 12.23 46.12
CA PRO A 107 -40.50 12.52 44.76
C PRO A 107 -39.02 12.22 44.57
N ALA A 108 -38.17 12.50 45.58
CA ALA A 108 -36.75 12.14 45.52
C ALA A 108 -36.52 10.63 45.62
N TRP A 109 -37.32 9.91 46.42
CA TRP A 109 -37.19 8.47 46.59
C TRP A 109 -37.53 7.70 45.30
N HIS A 110 -38.60 8.12 44.62
CA HIS A 110 -38.97 7.61 43.30
C HIS A 110 -37.80 7.68 42.31
N LEU A 111 -37.16 8.84 42.22
CA LEU A 111 -36.03 9.09 41.35
C LEU A 111 -34.76 8.36 41.77
N LEU A 112 -34.53 8.22 43.08
CA LEU A 112 -33.43 7.42 43.62
C LEU A 112 -33.52 5.96 43.15
N ILE A 113 -34.71 5.35 43.29
CA ILE A 113 -34.95 3.97 42.84
C ILE A 113 -34.72 3.87 41.33
N HIS A 114 -35.32 4.78 40.55
CA HIS A 114 -35.14 4.78 39.10
C HIS A 114 -33.66 4.84 38.71
N LEU A 115 -32.90 5.72 39.34
CA LEU A 115 -31.48 5.91 39.07
C LEU A 115 -30.64 4.67 39.44
N ARG A 116 -30.95 4.02 40.56
CA ARG A 116 -30.30 2.75 40.95
C ARG A 116 -30.57 1.65 39.93
N VAL A 117 -31.82 1.50 39.46
CA VAL A 117 -32.14 0.56 38.39
C VAL A 117 -31.39 0.90 37.10
N LEU A 118 -31.33 2.18 36.72
CA LEU A 118 -30.62 2.64 35.53
C LEU A 118 -29.11 2.32 35.58
N ARG A 119 -28.51 2.40 36.78
CA ARG A 119 -27.09 2.13 37.01
C ARG A 119 -26.75 0.64 37.16
N GLY A 120 -27.76 -0.21 37.30
CA GLY A 120 -27.60 -1.64 37.55
C GLY A 120 -27.45 -2.02 39.02
N ASP A 121 -27.68 -1.08 39.94
CA ASP A 121 -27.67 -1.27 41.40
C ASP A 121 -29.02 -1.91 41.85
N HIS A 122 -29.31 -3.09 41.30
CA HIS A 122 -30.63 -3.72 41.37
C HIS A 122 -30.98 -4.23 42.77
N ASP A 123 -29.99 -4.69 43.56
CA ASP A 123 -30.23 -5.20 44.91
C ASP A 123 -30.76 -4.07 45.82
N GLU A 124 -30.12 -2.89 45.76
CA GLU A 124 -30.51 -1.70 46.50
C GLU A 124 -31.84 -1.12 46.01
N ALA A 125 -32.08 -1.16 44.69
CA ALA A 125 -33.37 -0.73 44.14
C ALA A 125 -34.53 -1.60 44.62
N LEU A 126 -34.35 -2.94 44.64
CA LEU A 126 -35.36 -3.89 45.10
C LEU A 126 -35.70 -3.70 46.58
N ALA A 127 -34.68 -3.49 47.42
CA ALA A 127 -34.88 -3.20 48.85
C ALA A 127 -35.70 -1.91 49.06
N ASP A 128 -35.37 -0.85 48.32
CA ASP A 128 -36.06 0.43 48.41
C ASP A 128 -37.50 0.37 47.87
N LEU A 129 -37.75 -0.40 46.80
CA LEU A 129 -39.09 -0.58 46.20
C LEU A 129 -40.11 -1.11 47.22
N ALA A 130 -39.73 -2.07 48.06
CA ALA A 130 -40.62 -2.63 49.07
C ALA A 130 -41.06 -1.58 50.10
N ALA A 131 -40.12 -0.75 50.54
CA ALA A 131 -40.38 0.32 51.51
C ALA A 131 -41.16 1.49 50.86
N TRP A 132 -40.83 1.81 49.61
CA TRP A 132 -41.54 2.78 48.79
C TRP A 132 -43.02 2.47 48.65
N VAL A 133 -43.38 1.23 48.27
CA VAL A 133 -44.79 0.84 48.09
C VAL A 133 -45.58 0.98 49.38
N ARG A 134 -45.01 0.61 50.54
CA ARG A 134 -45.67 0.80 51.84
C ARG A 134 -45.97 2.29 52.11
N ALA A 135 -45.02 3.16 51.80
CA ALA A 135 -45.20 4.61 51.96
C ALA A 135 -46.28 5.15 51.03
N VAL A 136 -46.29 4.74 49.75
CA VAL A 136 -47.30 5.12 48.75
C VAL A 136 -48.70 4.65 49.16
N VAL A 137 -48.83 3.40 49.63
CA VAL A 137 -50.13 2.85 50.08
C VAL A 137 -50.68 3.63 51.27
N GLY A 138 -49.81 4.14 52.16
CA GLY A 138 -50.18 4.94 53.32
C GLY A 138 -50.59 6.40 53.02
N LEU A 139 -50.45 6.86 51.77
CA LEU A 139 -50.83 8.23 51.40
C LEU A 139 -52.33 8.48 51.55
N LYS A 140 -52.67 9.62 52.15
CA LYS A 140 -54.05 10.09 52.30
C LYS A 140 -54.58 10.56 50.94
N PRO A 141 -55.77 10.12 50.49
CA PRO A 141 -56.32 10.50 49.18
C PRO A 141 -56.42 12.01 48.94
N ASP A 142 -56.70 12.79 49.99
CA ASP A 142 -56.89 14.24 49.90
C ASP A 142 -55.59 15.05 49.83
N SER A 143 -54.44 14.42 50.08
CA SER A 143 -53.14 15.09 49.97
C SER A 143 -52.74 15.29 48.49
N PRO A 144 -51.94 16.32 48.16
CA PRO A 144 -51.37 16.47 46.82
C PRO A 144 -50.68 15.19 46.32
N GLU A 145 -49.95 14.50 47.20
CA GLU A 145 -49.28 13.23 46.92
C GLU A 145 -50.25 12.06 46.74
N GLY A 146 -51.37 12.07 47.48
CA GLY A 146 -52.43 11.07 47.37
C GLY A 146 -53.05 11.01 45.97
N LYS A 147 -53.11 12.15 45.27
CA LYS A 147 -53.57 12.22 43.88
C LYS A 147 -52.63 11.52 42.89
N LEU A 148 -51.36 11.32 43.26
CA LEU A 148 -50.34 10.66 42.45
C LEU A 148 -50.21 9.16 42.78
N LYS A 149 -51.00 8.65 43.71
CA LYS A 149 -50.90 7.27 44.21
C LYS A 149 -50.99 6.24 43.08
N ASP A 150 -51.95 6.41 42.18
CA ASP A 150 -52.15 5.49 41.05
C ASP A 150 -50.99 5.56 40.04
N ASP A 151 -50.45 6.75 39.79
CA ASP A 151 -49.27 6.93 38.94
C ASP A 151 -48.03 6.23 39.54
N TYR A 152 -47.84 6.30 40.86
CA TYR A 152 -46.75 5.61 41.55
C TYR A 152 -46.92 4.09 41.52
N ILE A 153 -48.14 3.58 41.65
CA ILE A 153 -48.43 2.14 41.56
C ILE A 153 -48.21 1.64 40.13
N ALA A 154 -48.68 2.40 39.14
CA ALA A 154 -48.46 2.11 37.73
C ALA A 154 -46.96 2.09 37.39
N TRP A 155 -46.20 3.08 37.87
CA TRP A 155 -44.75 3.15 37.69
C TRP A 155 -44.04 1.96 38.35
N THR A 156 -44.44 1.59 39.58
CA THR A 156 -43.88 0.43 40.30
C THR A 156 -44.07 -0.86 39.49
N GLY A 157 -45.26 -1.07 38.92
CA GLY A 157 -45.54 -2.21 38.05
C GLY A 157 -44.59 -2.28 36.84
N ARG A 158 -44.32 -1.14 36.20
CA ARG A 158 -43.36 -1.08 35.08
C ARG A 158 -41.93 -1.42 35.50
N VAL A 159 -41.48 -0.89 36.64
CA VAL A 159 -40.12 -1.15 37.16
C VAL A 159 -39.94 -2.63 37.53
N VAL A 160 -40.92 -3.24 38.21
CA VAL A 160 -40.86 -4.68 38.54
C VAL A 160 -40.89 -5.52 37.26
N GLY A 161 -41.70 -5.16 36.26
CA GLY A 161 -41.69 -5.81 34.95
C GLY A 161 -40.33 -5.74 34.26
N TYR A 162 -39.62 -4.60 34.37
CA TYR A 162 -38.26 -4.44 33.85
C TYR A 162 -37.24 -5.31 34.60
N LEU A 163 -37.28 -5.31 35.93
CA LEU A 163 -36.37 -6.09 36.77
C LEU A 163 -36.56 -7.60 36.60
N GLU A 164 -37.80 -8.03 36.30
CA GLU A 164 -38.10 -9.44 36.07
C GLU A 164 -37.47 -9.97 34.76
N LYS A 165 -37.56 -9.25 33.64
CA LYS A 165 -37.08 -9.75 32.33
C LYS A 165 -35.92 -8.93 31.74
N PRO A 166 -36.11 -7.69 31.24
CA PRO A 166 -35.05 -6.90 30.60
C PRO A 166 -33.71 -6.82 31.34
N ALA A 167 -33.74 -6.63 32.66
CA ALA A 167 -32.54 -6.47 33.48
C ALA A 167 -31.84 -7.80 33.84
N SER A 168 -32.51 -8.93 33.58
CA SER A 168 -32.40 -10.09 34.45
C SER A 168 -31.10 -10.88 34.29
N SER A 169 -30.27 -10.80 35.33
CA SER A 169 -29.57 -11.99 35.78
C SER A 169 -30.58 -12.94 36.45
N LYS A 170 -30.28 -14.25 36.49
CA LYS A 170 -31.15 -15.26 37.12
C LYS A 170 -31.49 -14.90 38.58
N ARG A 171 -30.55 -14.26 39.30
CA ARG A 171 -30.72 -13.83 40.69
C ARG A 171 -31.72 -12.67 40.81
N ILE A 172 -31.57 -11.62 40.00
CA ILE A 172 -32.46 -10.45 40.04
C ILE A 172 -33.90 -10.84 39.66
N ASN A 173 -34.08 -11.75 38.69
CA ASN A 173 -35.42 -12.29 38.37
C ASN A 173 -36.10 -12.94 39.58
N ALA A 174 -35.36 -13.73 40.36
CA ALA A 174 -35.90 -14.40 41.54
C ALA A 174 -36.30 -13.40 42.62
N GLN A 175 -35.42 -12.45 42.96
CA GLN A 175 -35.72 -11.40 43.94
C GLN A 175 -36.89 -10.50 43.50
N ALA A 176 -36.96 -10.14 42.21
CA ALA A 176 -38.07 -9.35 41.68
C ALA A 176 -39.42 -10.08 41.78
N LYS A 177 -39.44 -11.42 41.64
CA LYS A 177 -40.66 -12.23 41.84
C LYS A 177 -41.08 -12.36 43.30
N GLU A 178 -40.13 -12.47 44.21
CA GLU A 178 -40.42 -12.45 45.65
C GLU A 178 -41.01 -11.10 46.05
N LEU A 179 -40.40 -10.00 45.59
CA LEU A 179 -40.89 -8.65 45.79
C LEU A 179 -42.27 -8.42 45.16
N ASP A 180 -42.53 -8.99 43.97
CA ASP A 180 -43.84 -8.91 43.30
C ASP A 180 -44.96 -9.45 44.19
N ALA A 181 -44.76 -10.61 44.82
CA ALA A 181 -45.73 -11.21 45.73
C ALA A 181 -45.95 -10.34 46.98
N GLU A 182 -44.87 -9.75 47.52
CA GLU A 182 -44.94 -8.82 48.64
C GLU A 182 -45.74 -7.56 48.30
N ILE A 183 -45.45 -6.94 47.14
CA ILE A 183 -46.14 -5.73 46.67
C ILE A 183 -47.63 -6.01 46.46
N VAL A 184 -47.99 -7.10 45.76
CA VAL A 184 -49.40 -7.47 45.51
C VAL A 184 -50.17 -7.63 46.83
N ALA A 185 -49.56 -8.20 47.87
CA ALA A 185 -50.20 -8.36 49.18
C ALA A 185 -50.47 -7.02 49.91
N LEU A 186 -49.76 -5.94 49.56
CA LEU A 186 -49.95 -4.60 50.14
C LEU A 186 -51.02 -3.78 49.42
N LEU A 187 -51.35 -4.12 48.17
CA LEU A 187 -52.23 -3.32 47.31
C LEU A 187 -53.70 -3.74 47.43
N SER A 188 -54.63 -2.78 47.28
CA SER A 188 -56.05 -3.08 47.13
C SER A 188 -56.34 -3.77 45.79
N THR A 189 -57.52 -4.38 45.61
CA THR A 189 -57.88 -5.08 44.37
C THR A 189 -57.73 -4.21 43.11
N GLU A 190 -58.21 -2.96 43.16
CA GLU A 190 -58.09 -2.01 42.03
C GLU A 190 -56.63 -1.66 41.73
N GLN A 191 -55.83 -1.50 42.78
CA GLN A 191 -54.40 -1.21 42.67
C GLN A 191 -53.60 -2.40 42.14
N GLN A 192 -53.98 -3.62 42.51
CA GLN A 192 -53.40 -4.85 41.97
C GLN A 192 -53.66 -4.97 40.47
N GLU A 193 -54.87 -4.63 40.01
CA GLU A 193 -55.20 -4.62 38.58
C GLU A 193 -54.35 -3.60 37.82
N LEU A 194 -54.25 -2.37 38.34
CA LEU A 194 -53.42 -1.32 37.73
C LEU A 194 -51.94 -1.72 37.68
N TYR A 195 -51.39 -2.20 38.80
CA TYR A 195 -50.02 -2.67 38.93
C TYR A 195 -49.72 -3.82 37.95
N SER A 196 -50.55 -4.87 37.95
CA SER A 196 -50.36 -6.06 37.13
C SER A 196 -50.50 -5.75 35.63
N SER A 197 -51.44 -4.88 35.25
CA SER A 197 -51.60 -4.38 33.88
C SER A 197 -50.32 -3.69 33.38
N LYS A 198 -49.75 -2.79 34.20
CA LYS A 198 -48.54 -2.04 33.85
C LYS A 198 -47.28 -2.91 33.83
N LYS A 199 -47.20 -3.90 34.71
CA LYS A 199 -46.18 -4.95 34.66
C LYS A 199 -46.29 -5.77 33.37
N ALA A 200 -47.49 -6.24 33.03
CA ALA A 200 -47.75 -7.02 31.82
C ALA A 200 -47.42 -6.25 30.53
N GLU A 201 -47.69 -4.94 30.50
CA GLU A 201 -47.31 -4.03 29.41
C GLU A 201 -45.79 -4.10 29.11
N VAL A 202 -44.96 -3.97 30.14
CA VAL A 202 -43.49 -4.04 30.01
C VAL A 202 -43.02 -5.42 29.56
N LEU A 203 -43.56 -6.48 30.15
CA LEU A 203 -43.21 -7.85 29.77
C LEU A 203 -43.59 -8.15 28.31
N GLY A 204 -44.76 -7.69 27.87
CA GLY A 204 -45.22 -7.83 26.49
C GLY A 204 -44.36 -7.04 25.49
N GLN A 205 -43.96 -5.80 25.83
CA GLN A 205 -43.02 -5.01 25.03
C GLN A 205 -41.66 -5.70 24.91
N TYR A 206 -41.13 -6.29 25.99
CA TYR A 206 -39.88 -7.05 25.96
C TYR A 206 -39.99 -8.28 25.05
N ASP A 207 -41.08 -9.05 25.15
CA ASP A 207 -41.31 -10.23 24.32
C ASP A 207 -41.42 -9.83 22.82
N GLN A 208 -42.03 -8.68 22.51
CA GLN A 208 -42.07 -8.15 21.14
C GLN A 208 -40.70 -7.75 20.61
N ILE A 209 -39.89 -7.01 21.39
CA ILE A 209 -38.56 -6.56 20.97
C ILE A 209 -37.62 -7.77 20.78
N THR A 210 -37.68 -8.75 21.68
CA THR A 210 -36.87 -9.97 21.58
C THR A 210 -37.28 -10.84 20.38
N ALA A 211 -38.57 -10.99 20.10
CA ALA A 211 -39.05 -11.68 18.90
C ALA A 211 -38.56 -10.98 17.61
N LEU A 212 -38.64 -9.65 17.56
CA LEU A 212 -38.15 -8.87 16.41
C LEU A 212 -36.63 -8.98 16.25
N ARG A 213 -35.89 -9.03 17.36
CA ARG A 213 -34.45 -9.26 17.38
C ARG A 213 -34.10 -10.64 16.83
N ASP A 214 -34.79 -11.69 17.26
CA ASP A 214 -34.56 -13.05 16.79
C ASP A 214 -34.87 -13.19 15.30
N GLN A 215 -35.95 -12.55 14.82
CA GLN A 215 -36.24 -12.44 13.39
C GLN A 215 -35.11 -11.73 12.64
N THR A 216 -34.68 -10.57 13.12
CA THR A 216 -33.59 -9.77 12.51
C THR A 216 -32.28 -10.57 12.46
N ARG A 217 -31.99 -11.34 13.50
CA ARG A 217 -30.81 -12.21 13.58
C ARG A 217 -30.92 -13.39 12.61
N ALA A 218 -32.08 -14.03 12.50
CA ALA A 218 -32.33 -15.11 11.55
C ALA A 218 -32.20 -14.64 10.10
N GLU A 219 -32.76 -13.47 9.77
CA GLU A 219 -32.64 -12.84 8.46
C GLU A 219 -31.20 -12.47 8.13
N ALA A 220 -30.48 -11.86 9.09
CA ALA A 220 -29.07 -11.52 8.93
C ALA A 220 -28.22 -12.78 8.70
N LYS A 221 -28.49 -13.86 9.44
CA LYS A 221 -27.81 -15.16 9.25
C LYS A 221 -28.07 -15.73 7.85
N LYS A 222 -29.33 -15.72 7.39
CA LYS A 222 -29.71 -16.18 6.04
C LYS A 222 -29.03 -15.35 4.94
N GLN A 223 -28.97 -14.03 5.09
CA GLN A 223 -28.28 -13.15 4.14
C GLN A 223 -26.75 -13.39 4.13
N GLU A 224 -26.15 -13.58 5.30
CA GLU A 224 -24.72 -13.89 5.44
C GLU A 224 -24.38 -15.25 4.79
N GLU A 225 -25.21 -16.28 5.01
CA GLU A 225 -25.07 -17.59 4.38
C GLU A 225 -25.21 -17.51 2.86
N LYS A 226 -26.19 -16.77 2.34
CA LYS A 226 -26.36 -16.55 0.90
C LYS A 226 -25.11 -15.90 0.29
N LYS A 227 -24.61 -14.81 0.89
CA LYS A 227 -23.38 -14.14 0.44
C LYS A 227 -22.16 -15.06 0.52
N LYS A 228 -22.07 -15.91 1.54
CA LYS A 228 -21.01 -16.92 1.66
C LYS A 228 -21.09 -17.97 0.55
N GLN A 229 -22.28 -18.44 0.19
CA GLN A 229 -22.48 -19.37 -0.92
C GLN A 229 -22.11 -18.75 -2.27
N GLU A 230 -22.58 -17.52 -2.54
CA GLU A 230 -22.23 -16.76 -3.75
C GLU A 230 -20.71 -16.56 -3.85
N ARG A 231 -20.06 -16.16 -2.75
CA ARG A 231 -18.61 -15.99 -2.68
C ARG A 231 -17.85 -17.30 -2.90
N LYS A 232 -18.32 -18.43 -2.33
CA LYS A 232 -17.74 -19.75 -2.58
C LYS A 232 -17.82 -20.14 -4.04
N ALA A 233 -18.96 -19.89 -4.69
CA ALA A 233 -19.13 -20.15 -6.12
C ALA A 233 -18.20 -19.27 -6.97
N GLU A 234 -18.04 -17.99 -6.61
CA GLU A 234 -17.10 -17.08 -7.28
C GLU A 234 -15.64 -17.54 -7.11
N ILE A 235 -15.23 -17.94 -5.90
CA ILE A 235 -13.89 -18.48 -5.64
C ILE A 235 -13.65 -19.76 -6.45
N ALA A 236 -14.63 -20.67 -6.52
CA ALA A 236 -14.52 -21.88 -7.32
C ALA A 236 -14.35 -21.56 -8.82
N LYS A 237 -15.11 -20.59 -9.34
CA LYS A 237 -14.95 -20.11 -10.72
C LYS A 237 -13.56 -19.52 -10.97
N LYS A 238 -13.06 -18.67 -10.07
CA LYS A 238 -11.71 -18.09 -10.18
C LYS A 238 -10.63 -19.17 -10.13
N ARG A 239 -10.77 -20.19 -9.27
CA ARG A 239 -9.84 -21.32 -9.23
C ARG A 239 -9.81 -22.11 -10.54
N SER A 240 -10.97 -22.37 -11.14
CA SER A 240 -11.04 -23.00 -12.46
C SER A 240 -10.33 -22.15 -13.52
N GLN A 241 -10.54 -20.83 -13.53
CA GLN A 241 -9.88 -19.92 -14.47
C GLN A 241 -8.36 -19.90 -14.28
N LEU A 242 -7.88 -19.89 -13.02
CA LEU A 242 -6.45 -19.95 -12.72
C LEU A 242 -5.84 -21.28 -13.14
N ALA A 243 -6.55 -22.39 -12.98
CA ALA A 243 -6.09 -23.70 -13.45
C ALA A 243 -5.96 -23.71 -14.99
N ASP A 244 -6.97 -23.21 -15.72
CA ASP A 244 -6.90 -23.08 -17.18
C ASP A 244 -5.76 -22.15 -17.64
N GLU A 245 -5.45 -21.09 -16.87
CA GLU A 245 -4.32 -20.20 -17.13
C GLU A 245 -2.98 -20.88 -16.84
N GLN A 246 -2.89 -21.68 -15.78
CA GLN A 246 -1.70 -22.44 -15.43
C GLN A 246 -1.41 -23.49 -16.50
N ASP A 247 -2.40 -24.25 -16.94
CA ASP A 247 -2.25 -25.25 -18.03
C ASP A 247 -1.74 -24.59 -19.31
N LYS A 248 -2.27 -23.41 -19.67
CA LYS A 248 -1.79 -22.62 -20.82
C LYS A 248 -0.35 -22.13 -20.66
N LEU A 249 0.10 -21.85 -19.45
CA LEU A 249 1.47 -21.42 -19.18
C LEU A 249 2.44 -22.61 -19.20
N GLU A 250 2.05 -23.75 -18.62
CA GLU A 250 2.84 -24.99 -18.62
C GLU A 250 3.06 -25.50 -20.05
N MET A 251 2.00 -25.51 -20.88
CA MET A 251 2.13 -25.85 -22.30
C MET A 251 3.08 -24.91 -23.08
N SER A 252 3.33 -23.68 -22.60
CA SER A 252 4.22 -22.74 -23.28
C SER A 252 5.70 -22.91 -22.93
N ALA A 253 6.03 -23.45 -21.75
CA ALA A 253 7.42 -23.59 -21.33
C ALA A 253 8.17 -24.65 -22.17
N GLU A 254 7.54 -25.80 -22.39
CA GLU A 254 8.05 -26.88 -23.25
C GLU A 254 8.17 -26.43 -24.72
N GLU A 255 7.22 -25.61 -25.20
CA GLU A 255 7.25 -25.02 -26.53
C GLU A 255 8.45 -24.06 -26.70
N TRP A 256 8.74 -23.23 -25.69
CA TRP A 256 9.88 -22.32 -25.70
C TRP A 256 11.22 -23.06 -25.66
N GLU A 257 11.32 -24.15 -24.89
CA GLU A 257 12.50 -25.03 -24.84
C GLU A 257 12.74 -25.70 -26.20
N THR A 258 11.72 -26.33 -26.75
CA THR A 258 11.79 -26.95 -28.09
C THR A 258 12.15 -25.94 -29.18
N TRP A 259 11.63 -24.71 -29.07
CA TRP A 259 11.94 -23.63 -30.00
C TRP A 259 13.40 -23.20 -29.92
N ILE A 260 13.94 -22.94 -28.72
CA ILE A 260 15.33 -22.47 -28.58
C ILE A 260 16.33 -23.56 -28.98
N ASP A 261 16.08 -24.82 -28.65
CA ASP A 261 16.94 -25.94 -29.07
C ASP A 261 17.01 -26.07 -30.59
N ARG A 262 15.86 -25.93 -31.26
CA ARG A 262 15.80 -25.91 -32.72
C ARG A 262 16.57 -24.73 -33.31
N GLN A 263 16.48 -23.55 -32.70
CA GLN A 263 17.23 -22.37 -33.15
C GLN A 263 18.75 -22.55 -32.95
N LEU A 264 19.18 -23.02 -31.77
CA LEU A 264 20.59 -23.25 -31.46
C LEU A 264 21.20 -24.30 -32.40
N THR A 265 20.50 -25.40 -32.64
CA THR A 265 20.92 -26.45 -33.59
C THR A 265 21.12 -25.88 -35.00
N ASN A 266 20.22 -25.00 -35.46
CA ASN A 266 20.35 -24.33 -36.76
C ASN A 266 21.57 -23.39 -36.80
N PHE A 267 21.77 -22.57 -35.77
CA PHE A 267 22.92 -21.67 -35.69
C PHE A 267 24.26 -22.43 -35.63
N ASP A 268 24.33 -23.49 -34.83
CA ASP A 268 25.54 -24.32 -34.73
C ASP A 268 25.84 -25.02 -36.07
N GLY A 269 24.80 -25.47 -36.78
CA GLY A 269 24.93 -25.99 -38.14
C GLY A 269 25.44 -24.96 -39.16
N GLN A 270 25.02 -23.69 -39.05
CA GLN A 270 25.53 -22.61 -39.90
C GLN A 270 26.99 -22.26 -39.57
N LEU A 271 27.33 -22.18 -38.27
CA LEU A 271 28.70 -21.90 -37.83
C LEU A 271 29.67 -22.98 -38.28
N GLY A 272 29.30 -24.27 -38.18
CA GLY A 272 30.14 -25.37 -38.66
C GLY A 272 30.40 -25.32 -40.18
N ARG A 273 29.42 -24.85 -40.97
CA ARG A 273 29.61 -24.63 -42.42
C ARG A 273 30.60 -23.48 -42.67
N TYR A 274 30.43 -22.34 -42.00
CA TYR A 274 31.34 -21.20 -42.16
C TYR A 274 32.76 -21.50 -41.67
N GLU A 275 32.91 -22.29 -40.61
CA GLU A 275 34.21 -22.74 -40.12
C GLU A 275 34.91 -23.62 -41.17
N SER A 276 34.16 -24.55 -41.78
CA SER A 276 34.66 -25.37 -42.88
C SER A 276 35.05 -24.53 -44.10
N ASP A 277 34.25 -23.52 -44.47
CA ASP A 277 34.54 -22.60 -45.57
C ASP A 277 35.80 -21.78 -45.29
N TYR A 278 35.92 -21.23 -44.08
CA TYR A 278 37.08 -20.46 -43.67
C TYR A 278 38.36 -21.30 -43.68
N ALA A 279 38.30 -22.55 -43.18
CA ALA A 279 39.44 -23.46 -43.22
C ALA A 279 39.91 -23.74 -44.66
N ARG A 280 38.97 -23.92 -45.60
CA ARG A 280 39.29 -24.09 -47.04
C ARG A 280 39.96 -22.85 -47.62
N LEU A 281 39.44 -21.65 -47.32
CA LEU A 281 40.02 -20.39 -47.78
C LEU A 281 41.45 -20.17 -47.24
N VAL A 282 41.69 -20.51 -45.96
CA VAL A 282 43.04 -20.41 -45.36
C VAL A 282 44.03 -21.35 -46.05
N LEU A 283 43.64 -22.60 -46.31
CA LEU A 283 44.49 -23.56 -47.02
C LEU A 283 44.78 -23.09 -48.46
N ALA A 284 43.79 -22.53 -49.16
CA ALA A 284 43.97 -21.97 -50.49
C ALA A 284 44.94 -20.77 -50.47
N ALA A 285 44.78 -19.83 -49.53
CA ALA A 285 45.66 -18.67 -49.37
C ALA A 285 47.11 -19.08 -49.07
N GLN A 286 47.31 -20.11 -48.24
CA GLN A 286 48.63 -20.70 -47.97
C GLN A 286 49.26 -21.34 -49.21
N SER A 287 48.46 -21.96 -50.07
CA SER A 287 48.91 -22.50 -51.36
C SER A 287 49.40 -21.37 -52.28
N ILE A 288 48.59 -20.33 -52.47
CA ILE A 288 48.93 -19.17 -53.31
C ILE A 288 50.17 -18.44 -52.77
N THR A 289 50.29 -18.29 -51.45
CA THR A 289 51.46 -17.66 -50.81
C THR A 289 52.74 -18.43 -51.11
N ARG A 290 52.70 -19.77 -51.10
CA ARG A 290 53.85 -20.61 -51.48
C ARG A 290 54.21 -20.41 -52.96
N SER A 291 53.23 -20.44 -53.86
CA SER A 291 53.44 -20.17 -55.29
C SER A 291 54.03 -18.78 -55.55
N MET A 292 53.56 -17.75 -54.83
CA MET A 292 54.14 -16.40 -54.91
C MET A 292 55.59 -16.37 -54.43
N ALA A 293 55.92 -17.06 -53.34
CA ALA A 293 57.28 -17.13 -52.82
C ALA A 293 58.23 -17.82 -53.81
N GLU A 294 57.79 -18.91 -54.44
CA GLU A 294 58.53 -19.61 -55.50
C GLU A 294 58.76 -18.69 -56.72
N ARG A 295 57.71 -18.05 -57.23
CA ARG A 295 57.81 -17.14 -58.39
C ARG A 295 58.66 -15.90 -58.12
N ASN A 296 58.63 -15.35 -56.90
CA ASN A 296 59.51 -14.26 -56.51
C ASN A 296 60.98 -14.68 -56.46
N ARG A 297 61.27 -15.93 -56.03
CA ARG A 297 62.61 -16.49 -56.07
C ARG A 297 63.10 -16.59 -57.51
N ASP A 298 62.31 -17.17 -58.41
CA ASP A 298 62.61 -17.28 -59.84
C ASP A 298 62.89 -15.90 -60.46
N LEU A 299 62.06 -14.90 -60.13
CA LEU A 299 62.19 -13.54 -60.63
C LEU A 299 63.47 -12.85 -60.11
N PHE A 300 63.84 -13.06 -58.85
CA PHE A 300 65.08 -12.55 -58.28
C PHE A 300 66.30 -13.17 -58.97
N GLU A 301 66.28 -14.49 -59.19
CA GLU A 301 67.36 -15.20 -59.91
C GLU A 301 67.50 -14.71 -61.35
N LEU A 302 66.40 -14.51 -62.08
CA LEU A 302 66.43 -14.01 -63.45
C LEU A 302 66.94 -12.57 -63.55
N ARG A 303 66.54 -11.69 -62.63
CA ARG A 303 67.08 -10.32 -62.57
C ARG A 303 68.57 -10.31 -62.26
N ALA A 304 69.03 -11.13 -61.33
CA ALA A 304 70.45 -11.26 -61.03
C ALA A 304 71.26 -11.71 -62.26
N ARG A 305 70.73 -12.67 -63.04
CA ARG A 305 71.34 -13.12 -64.31
C ARG A 305 71.33 -12.03 -65.39
N GLN A 306 70.24 -11.27 -65.51
CA GLN A 306 70.14 -10.15 -66.44
C GLN A 306 71.14 -9.04 -66.08
N ASP A 307 71.23 -8.67 -64.81
CA ASP A 307 72.18 -7.67 -64.30
C ASP A 307 73.62 -8.11 -64.53
N GLN A 308 73.92 -9.40 -64.35
CA GLN A 308 75.24 -9.96 -64.65
C GLN A 308 75.56 -9.85 -66.15
N ALA A 309 74.64 -10.25 -67.04
CA ALA A 309 74.83 -10.12 -68.48
C ALA A 309 75.01 -8.66 -68.94
N LEU A 310 74.30 -7.70 -68.32
CA LEU A 310 74.45 -6.27 -68.59
C LEU A 310 75.75 -5.68 -68.01
N ARG A 311 76.24 -6.19 -66.88
CA ARG A 311 77.56 -5.82 -66.32
C ARG A 311 78.68 -6.28 -67.23
N ASP A 312 78.58 -7.48 -67.78
CA ASP A 312 79.55 -8.03 -68.73
C ASP A 312 79.60 -7.22 -70.06
N GLU A 313 78.57 -6.43 -70.37
CA GLU A 313 78.56 -5.51 -71.53
C GLU A 313 79.23 -4.13 -71.28
N ARG A 314 79.48 -3.76 -70.01
CA ARG A 314 80.08 -2.45 -69.67
C ARG A 314 81.62 -2.55 -69.64
N PRO A 315 82.36 -1.85 -70.52
CA PRO A 315 83.81 -1.79 -70.41
C PRO A 315 84.21 -1.17 -69.07
N SER A 316 85.20 -1.77 -68.40
CA SER A 316 85.68 -1.35 -67.08
C SER A 316 86.28 0.05 -67.13
N THR A 317 85.45 1.07 -66.93
CA THR A 317 85.91 2.43 -66.65
C THR A 317 86.10 2.56 -65.15
N THR A 318 87.36 2.57 -64.74
CA THR A 318 87.84 2.84 -63.39
C THR A 318 87.26 4.16 -62.87
N PRO A 319 86.52 4.18 -61.75
CA PRO A 319 86.10 5.43 -61.13
C PRO A 319 87.18 5.95 -60.18
N SER A 320 87.72 7.12 -60.51
CA SER A 320 88.56 7.96 -59.66
C SER A 320 87.75 8.54 -58.49
N ALA A 321 88.36 8.54 -57.31
CA ALA A 321 87.83 9.10 -56.07
C ALA A 321 87.57 10.62 -56.14
N LYS A 322 86.47 11.09 -55.53
CA LYS A 322 86.40 12.34 -54.78
C LYS A 322 85.11 12.39 -53.94
N SER A 323 85.28 12.51 -52.61
CA SER A 323 84.21 12.83 -51.66
C SER A 323 83.58 14.19 -51.96
N PRO A 324 82.32 14.38 -51.55
CA PRO A 324 81.99 15.60 -50.83
C PRO A 324 81.32 15.31 -49.49
N ASP A 325 81.92 15.91 -48.47
CA ASP A 325 81.41 16.18 -47.14
C ASP A 325 80.20 17.12 -47.23
N MET A 326 79.05 16.72 -46.67
CA MET A 326 77.93 17.60 -46.31
C MET A 326 77.09 16.89 -45.24
N ARG A 327 77.26 17.36 -44.00
CA ARG A 327 76.50 17.01 -42.79
C ARG A 327 75.14 17.76 -42.77
N PRO A 328 74.27 17.52 -41.76
CA PRO A 328 72.87 17.12 -41.88
C PRO A 328 71.87 18.30 -41.87
N PRO A 329 70.55 18.01 -41.88
CA PRO A 329 69.79 18.47 -40.71
C PRO A 329 68.73 17.47 -40.23
N ALA A 330 68.72 17.22 -38.92
CA ALA A 330 67.45 17.11 -38.19
C ALA A 330 66.81 18.52 -38.21
N PRO A 331 65.47 18.71 -38.24
CA PRO A 331 64.70 18.36 -37.04
C PRO A 331 63.16 18.22 -37.22
N LYS A 332 62.51 18.06 -36.05
CA LYS A 332 61.16 18.51 -35.66
C LYS A 332 59.94 17.65 -36.02
N ALA A 333 59.42 17.04 -34.96
CA ALA A 333 57.99 16.80 -34.76
C ALA A 333 57.17 18.09 -34.84
N PRO A 334 55.85 17.97 -35.10
CA PRO A 334 54.88 18.85 -34.47
C PRO A 334 53.89 18.09 -33.57
N GLU A 335 53.62 18.74 -32.44
CA GLU A 335 52.41 18.67 -31.60
C GLU A 335 51.13 18.71 -32.48
N SER A 336 49.96 18.19 -32.11
CA SER A 336 49.16 18.53 -30.93
C SER A 336 47.88 17.66 -30.86
N LYS A 337 47.34 17.49 -29.64
CA LYS A 337 46.06 16.84 -29.27
C LYS A 337 44.82 17.46 -29.95
N PRO A 338 43.64 16.78 -29.92
CA PRO A 338 42.67 17.12 -28.87
C PRO A 338 41.96 15.90 -28.21
N THR A 339 41.81 16.02 -26.89
CA THR A 339 40.60 15.84 -26.04
C THR A 339 39.65 14.63 -26.22
N GLN A 340 39.31 14.02 -25.07
CA GLN A 340 38.41 12.87 -24.80
C GLN A 340 36.92 13.10 -25.17
N PRO A 341 36.03 12.08 -25.06
CA PRO A 341 35.47 11.71 -23.74
C PRO A 341 35.47 10.20 -23.41
N LYS A 342 35.44 9.94 -22.10
CA LYS A 342 35.18 8.67 -21.40
C LYS A 342 34.01 7.86 -21.99
N PRO A 343 34.03 6.53 -21.78
CA PRO A 343 32.99 5.91 -20.96
C PRO A 343 33.60 5.14 -19.79
N GLY A 344 32.88 5.13 -18.67
CA GLY A 344 33.37 4.76 -17.36
C GLY A 344 33.87 3.33 -17.19
N GLU A 345 34.86 3.20 -16.31
CA GLU A 345 34.97 2.07 -15.38
C GLU A 345 33.59 1.75 -14.77
N PRO A 346 33.26 0.46 -14.67
CA PRO A 346 32.94 -0.09 -13.38
C PRO A 346 34.12 -0.90 -12.85
N LYS A 347 34.47 -0.60 -11.60
CA LYS A 347 35.39 -1.37 -10.76
C LYS A 347 35.03 -2.86 -10.80
N ALA A 348 36.00 -3.70 -11.14
CA ALA A 348 36.03 -5.07 -10.66
C ALA A 348 37.40 -5.31 -10.02
N LYS A 349 37.40 -5.26 -8.69
CA LYS A 349 38.49 -5.78 -7.88
C LYS A 349 38.44 -7.30 -7.89
N ASP A 350 39.62 -7.85 -7.67
CA ASP A 350 39.93 -9.16 -7.11
C ASP A 350 40.18 -10.33 -8.07
N LYS A 351 41.48 -10.54 -8.29
CA LYS A 351 42.24 -11.73 -7.88
C LYS A 351 41.71 -13.08 -8.36
N ALA A 352 42.45 -13.69 -9.29
CA ALA A 352 43.32 -14.83 -8.95
C ALA A 352 44.10 -15.32 -10.19
N LYS A 353 45.42 -15.35 -10.05
CA LYS A 353 46.38 -16.23 -10.72
C LYS A 353 46.75 -17.29 -9.64
N PRO A 354 47.12 -18.56 -9.91
CA PRO A 354 48.09 -19.02 -10.91
C PRO A 354 47.67 -20.35 -11.56
N GLU A 355 48.40 -21.11 -12.37
CA GLU A 355 49.76 -21.24 -12.87
C GLU A 355 49.60 -22.36 -13.92
N GLU A 356 50.32 -22.35 -15.04
CA GLU A 356 51.04 -23.54 -15.53
C GLU A 356 51.76 -23.25 -16.87
N LYS A 357 53.04 -23.60 -16.89
CA LYS A 357 53.89 -23.79 -18.07
C LYS A 357 53.64 -25.21 -18.64
N PRO A 358 54.03 -25.55 -19.88
CA PRO A 358 55.44 -25.88 -20.22
C PRO A 358 55.89 -25.26 -21.57
N LYS A 359 57.14 -24.78 -21.70
CA LYS A 359 58.32 -25.50 -22.25
C LYS A 359 58.04 -26.28 -23.54
N ASN A 360 58.58 -25.81 -24.67
CA ASN A 360 59.61 -26.53 -25.43
C ASN A 360 60.14 -25.70 -26.62
N THR A 361 61.44 -25.45 -26.58
CA THR A 361 62.33 -25.25 -27.75
C THR A 361 62.89 -26.64 -28.10
N PRO A 362 63.31 -26.92 -29.36
CA PRO A 362 64.70 -26.65 -29.77
C PRO A 362 64.80 -26.17 -31.26
N ALA A 363 65.67 -25.21 -31.61
CA ALA A 363 67.11 -25.32 -31.91
C ALA A 363 67.46 -25.72 -33.36
N SER A 364 68.59 -25.18 -33.83
CA SER A 364 69.40 -25.60 -34.99
C SER A 364 68.88 -25.18 -36.38
N SER A 365 69.66 -24.73 -37.37
CA SER A 365 71.13 -24.71 -37.55
C SER A 365 71.53 -23.73 -38.67
N ASN A 366 72.81 -23.37 -38.61
CA ASN A 366 73.62 -22.49 -39.46
C ASN A 366 73.70 -22.89 -40.96
N PRO A 367 74.30 -22.03 -41.81
CA PRO A 367 74.34 -22.14 -43.26
C PRO A 367 75.54 -22.96 -43.76
N GLU A 368 75.35 -23.70 -44.85
CA GLU A 368 76.41 -24.52 -45.45
C GLU A 368 76.96 -23.88 -46.72
N LYS A 369 78.27 -23.61 -46.66
CA LYS A 369 79.16 -23.23 -47.75
C LYS A 369 79.28 -24.38 -48.75
N ALA A 370 79.15 -24.09 -50.04
CA ALA A 370 79.76 -24.90 -51.09
C ALA A 370 80.80 -24.07 -51.84
N LYS A 371 82.08 -24.36 -51.55
CA LYS A 371 83.24 -24.04 -52.37
C LYS A 371 83.26 -25.02 -53.54
N GLY A 372 83.52 -24.56 -54.76
CA GLY A 372 83.64 -25.42 -55.93
C GLY A 372 84.47 -24.79 -57.03
N SER A 373 85.74 -25.17 -57.05
CA SER A 373 86.65 -25.32 -58.19
C SER A 373 86.77 -24.21 -59.25
N ILE A 374 87.95 -23.61 -59.21
CA ILE A 374 88.63 -22.85 -60.26
C ILE A 374 89.11 -23.85 -61.32
N GLU A 375 88.63 -23.73 -62.56
CA GLU A 375 89.18 -24.41 -63.73
C GLU A 375 89.57 -23.37 -64.78
N SER A 376 90.81 -23.48 -65.25
CA SER A 376 91.53 -22.46 -66.02
C SER A 376 91.82 -22.97 -67.43
N ARG A 377 91.45 -22.21 -68.47
CA ARG A 377 92.01 -22.13 -69.86
C ARG A 377 90.92 -21.72 -70.87
N PRO A 378 91.25 -21.23 -72.09
CA PRO A 378 92.44 -20.54 -72.62
C PRO A 378 92.06 -19.16 -73.25
N PRO A 379 93.03 -18.32 -73.69
CA PRO A 379 92.74 -16.99 -74.23
C PRO A 379 92.16 -17.03 -75.66
N ALA A 380 91.00 -16.41 -75.85
CA ALA A 380 90.36 -16.20 -77.14
C ALA A 380 91.00 -15.05 -77.92
N THR A 381 91.19 -15.30 -79.21
CA THR A 381 91.79 -14.48 -80.25
C THR A 381 90.98 -13.21 -80.59
N THR A 382 91.68 -12.12 -80.91
CA THR A 382 91.21 -10.73 -81.10
C THR A 382 90.35 -10.49 -82.36
N ARG A 383 89.34 -11.33 -82.64
CA ARG A 383 88.37 -11.15 -83.74
C ARG A 383 86.95 -11.61 -83.40
N GLU A 384 86.55 -11.54 -82.12
CA GLU A 384 85.31 -12.13 -81.59
C GLU A 384 84.52 -11.22 -80.60
N VAL A 385 84.80 -9.91 -80.59
CA VAL A 385 84.16 -8.92 -79.68
C VAL A 385 82.89 -8.30 -80.30
N ALA A 386 82.61 -8.55 -81.58
CA ALA A 386 81.43 -8.03 -82.27
C ALA A 386 80.21 -8.99 -82.24
N THR A 387 80.43 -10.31 -82.10
CA THR A 387 79.36 -11.34 -82.04
C THR A 387 78.85 -11.57 -80.62
N THR A 388 79.74 -11.62 -79.62
CA THR A 388 79.42 -11.76 -78.19
C THR A 388 78.56 -10.61 -77.63
N ARG A 389 78.73 -9.40 -78.14
CA ARG A 389 77.89 -8.23 -77.79
C ARG A 389 76.46 -8.34 -78.35
N ASN A 390 76.26 -9.10 -79.42
CA ASN A 390 74.95 -9.35 -80.00
C ASN A 390 74.23 -10.51 -79.28
N ASP A 391 74.99 -11.52 -78.85
CA ASP A 391 74.47 -12.66 -78.08
C ASP A 391 74.07 -12.25 -76.66
N ASN A 392 74.85 -11.39 -75.98
CA ASN A 392 74.48 -10.87 -74.66
C ASN A 392 73.21 -10.00 -74.70
N ARG A 393 73.03 -9.18 -75.74
CA ARG A 393 71.78 -8.42 -75.97
C ARG A 393 70.59 -9.33 -76.22
N ARG A 394 70.79 -10.43 -76.97
CA ARG A 394 69.75 -11.45 -77.19
C ARG A 394 69.39 -12.17 -75.90
N SER A 395 70.38 -12.55 -75.09
CA SER A 395 70.16 -13.16 -73.77
C SER A 395 69.45 -12.20 -72.82
N ALA A 396 69.84 -10.92 -72.78
CA ALA A 396 69.17 -9.89 -71.98
C ALA A 396 67.70 -9.68 -72.40
N ALA A 397 67.41 -9.73 -73.70
CA ALA A 397 66.04 -9.66 -74.21
C ALA A 397 65.21 -10.90 -73.84
N LEU A 398 65.80 -12.10 -73.85
CA LEU A 398 65.14 -13.34 -73.40
C LEU A 398 64.88 -13.34 -71.89
N TYR A 399 65.81 -12.82 -71.09
CA TYR A 399 65.60 -12.62 -69.65
C TYR A 399 64.49 -11.61 -69.39
N GLN A 400 64.43 -10.51 -70.16
CA GLN A 400 63.35 -9.53 -70.05
C GLN A 400 61.98 -10.17 -70.32
N GLY A 401 61.84 -10.95 -71.39
CA GLY A 401 60.58 -11.65 -71.68
C GLY A 401 60.16 -12.65 -70.58
N SER A 402 61.14 -13.31 -69.95
CA SER A 402 60.89 -14.22 -68.82
C SER A 402 60.49 -13.47 -67.54
N ILE A 403 61.13 -12.33 -67.27
CA ILE A 403 60.79 -11.43 -66.15
C ILE A 403 59.37 -10.88 -66.33
N ASP A 404 59.00 -10.44 -67.53
CA ASP A 404 57.66 -9.91 -67.83
C ASP A 404 56.57 -11.00 -67.70
N ARG A 405 56.89 -12.25 -68.05
CA ARG A 405 56.01 -13.40 -67.81
C ARG A 405 55.79 -13.66 -66.33
N LEU A 406 56.87 -13.79 -65.54
CA LEU A 406 56.77 -14.04 -64.10
C LEU A 406 56.11 -12.88 -63.34
N THR A 407 56.34 -11.65 -63.78
CA THR A 407 55.69 -10.47 -63.20
C THR A 407 54.18 -10.54 -63.39
N ARG A 408 53.71 -10.94 -64.60
CA ARG A 408 52.27 -11.17 -64.85
C ARG A 408 51.71 -12.32 -64.03
N GLU A 409 52.43 -13.44 -63.91
CA GLU A 409 52.01 -14.57 -63.07
C GLU A 409 51.89 -14.16 -61.59
N LEU A 410 52.82 -13.36 -61.07
CA LEU A 410 52.76 -12.81 -59.71
C LEU A 410 51.58 -11.84 -59.53
N GLU A 411 51.27 -11.01 -60.52
CA GLU A 411 50.10 -10.13 -60.47
C GLU A 411 48.79 -10.93 -60.43
N ILE A 412 48.70 -12.02 -61.18
CA ILE A 412 47.54 -12.94 -61.13
C ILE A 412 47.41 -13.55 -59.73
N LEU A 413 48.49 -14.14 -59.19
CA LEU A 413 48.48 -14.73 -57.84
C LEU A 413 48.14 -13.70 -56.75
N ARG A 414 48.60 -12.44 -56.88
CA ARG A 414 48.23 -11.36 -55.95
C ARG A 414 46.74 -11.02 -56.01
N ARG A 415 46.15 -10.99 -57.21
CA ARG A 415 44.70 -10.77 -57.37
C ARG A 415 43.90 -11.93 -56.79
N GLU A 416 44.33 -13.17 -57.03
CA GLU A 416 43.69 -14.36 -56.45
C GLU A 416 43.80 -14.37 -54.92
N TYR A 417 44.96 -14.02 -54.36
CA TYR A 417 45.13 -13.87 -52.92
C TYR A 417 44.21 -12.80 -52.34
N ALA A 418 44.12 -11.63 -53.00
CA ALA A 418 43.23 -10.55 -52.57
C ALA A 418 41.74 -10.97 -52.63
N ALA A 419 41.34 -11.76 -53.64
CA ALA A 419 39.99 -12.32 -53.72
C ALA A 419 39.72 -13.28 -52.55
N LEU A 420 40.66 -14.18 -52.23
CA LEU A 420 40.52 -15.09 -51.07
C LEU A 420 40.45 -14.35 -49.74
N ASP A 421 41.21 -13.25 -49.57
CA ASP A 421 41.15 -12.44 -48.36
C ASP A 421 39.80 -11.73 -48.21
N GLN A 422 39.24 -11.25 -49.33
CA GLN A 422 37.89 -10.69 -49.37
C GLN A 422 36.83 -11.75 -49.03
N ASP A 423 36.90 -12.95 -49.64
CA ASP A 423 35.99 -14.06 -49.32
C ASP A 423 36.10 -14.46 -47.83
N ALA A 424 37.31 -14.47 -47.29
CA ALA A 424 37.57 -14.75 -45.88
C ALA A 424 36.99 -13.67 -44.96
N ALA A 425 37.05 -12.39 -45.36
CA ALA A 425 36.40 -11.29 -44.66
C ALA A 425 34.87 -11.42 -44.69
N ASP A 426 34.30 -11.85 -45.81
CA ASP A 426 32.85 -12.05 -45.97
C ASP A 426 32.34 -13.23 -45.12
N VAL A 427 33.08 -14.35 -45.07
CA VAL A 427 32.79 -15.48 -44.16
C VAL A 427 32.86 -15.02 -42.70
N LYS A 428 33.89 -14.25 -42.31
CA LYS A 428 33.99 -13.68 -40.96
C LYS A 428 32.81 -12.76 -40.63
N ALA A 429 32.37 -11.93 -41.57
CA ALA A 429 31.21 -11.07 -41.41
C ALA A 429 29.92 -11.90 -41.26
N ALA A 430 29.78 -12.99 -42.02
CA ALA A 430 28.66 -13.91 -41.91
C ALA A 430 28.61 -14.61 -40.54
N VAL A 431 29.75 -15.10 -40.04
CA VAL A 431 29.88 -15.67 -38.69
C VAL A 431 29.43 -14.67 -37.62
N ARG A 432 29.88 -13.41 -37.69
CA ARG A 432 29.45 -12.37 -36.74
C ARG A 432 27.93 -12.15 -36.76
N ARG A 433 27.30 -12.16 -37.95
CA ARG A 433 25.84 -12.04 -38.06
C ARG A 433 25.12 -13.21 -37.38
N VAL A 434 25.58 -14.44 -37.59
CA VAL A 434 24.99 -15.63 -36.94
C VAL A 434 25.15 -15.57 -35.42
N LEU A 435 26.31 -15.16 -34.90
CA LEU A 435 26.53 -15.02 -33.45
C LEU A 435 25.60 -13.96 -32.84
N VAL A 436 25.38 -12.83 -33.51
CA VAL A 436 24.44 -11.79 -33.06
C VAL A 436 23.00 -12.33 -33.06
N GLN A 437 22.60 -13.09 -34.09
CA GLN A 437 21.28 -13.72 -34.16
C GLN A 437 21.09 -14.77 -33.06
N ARG A 438 22.10 -15.61 -32.80
CA ARG A 438 22.11 -16.59 -31.72
C ARG A 438 21.93 -15.92 -30.36
N GLN A 439 22.69 -14.86 -30.07
CA GLN A 439 22.55 -14.12 -28.82
C GLN A 439 21.17 -13.46 -28.67
N ALA A 440 20.61 -12.94 -29.77
CA ALA A 440 19.26 -12.36 -29.77
C ALA A 440 18.18 -13.43 -29.52
N ALA A 441 18.34 -14.65 -30.03
CA ALA A 441 17.42 -15.76 -29.77
C ALA A 441 17.46 -16.18 -28.29
N ILE A 442 18.66 -16.31 -27.70
CA ILE A 442 18.84 -16.61 -26.27
C ILE A 442 18.19 -15.51 -25.41
N ALA A 443 18.45 -14.23 -25.69
CA ALA A 443 17.86 -13.14 -24.94
C ALA A 443 16.32 -13.09 -25.02
N ARG A 444 15.73 -13.51 -26.16
CA ARG A 444 14.27 -13.64 -26.30
C ARG A 444 13.73 -14.77 -25.45
N TYR A 445 14.39 -15.92 -25.43
CA TYR A 445 14.03 -17.06 -24.59
C TYR A 445 14.12 -16.71 -23.10
N GLU A 446 15.22 -16.10 -22.64
CA GLU A 446 15.39 -15.66 -21.24
C GLU A 446 14.32 -14.64 -20.82
N LYS A 447 13.98 -13.70 -21.71
CA LYS A 447 12.90 -12.73 -21.45
C LYS A 447 11.54 -13.41 -21.35
N ALA A 448 11.24 -14.36 -22.23
CA ALA A 448 9.96 -15.09 -22.23
C ALA A 448 9.81 -15.98 -20.99
N THR A 449 10.81 -16.81 -20.70
CA THR A 449 10.85 -17.68 -19.51
C THR A 449 10.86 -16.87 -18.20
N GLY A 450 11.60 -15.76 -18.16
CA GLY A 450 11.56 -14.84 -17.02
C GLY A 450 10.19 -14.19 -16.79
N GLN A 451 9.41 -13.95 -17.85
CA GLN A 451 8.01 -13.50 -17.72
C GLN A 451 7.08 -14.62 -17.27
N LEU A 452 7.32 -15.87 -17.70
CA LEU A 452 6.56 -17.05 -17.25
C LEU A 452 6.74 -17.27 -15.73
N VAL A 453 7.97 -17.22 -15.23
CA VAL A 453 8.27 -17.35 -13.78
C VAL A 453 7.55 -16.26 -12.97
N LYS A 454 7.55 -15.01 -13.47
CA LYS A 454 6.81 -13.92 -12.78
C LYS A 454 5.30 -14.15 -12.78
N LYS A 455 4.75 -14.70 -13.86
CA LYS A 455 3.32 -15.03 -13.94
C LYS A 455 2.96 -16.19 -13.02
N SER A 456 3.77 -17.25 -12.97
CA SER A 456 3.52 -18.38 -12.06
C SER A 456 3.61 -17.97 -10.58
N ASP A 457 4.59 -17.14 -10.21
CA ASP A 457 4.66 -16.58 -8.85
C ASP A 457 3.43 -15.72 -8.52
N ALA A 458 2.94 -14.92 -9.46
CA ALA A 458 1.72 -14.15 -9.29
C ALA A 458 0.49 -15.06 -9.10
N LEU A 459 0.36 -16.13 -9.89
CA LEU A 459 -0.71 -17.12 -9.74
C LEU A 459 -0.68 -17.76 -8.35
N ARG A 460 0.49 -18.19 -7.87
CA ARG A 460 0.65 -18.77 -6.52
C ARG A 460 0.21 -17.81 -5.40
N VAL A 461 0.54 -16.53 -5.51
CA VAL A 461 0.07 -15.50 -4.57
C VAL A 461 -1.45 -15.37 -4.62
N TRP A 462 -2.03 -15.40 -5.82
CA TRP A 462 -3.48 -15.38 -6.01
C TRP A 462 -4.18 -16.60 -5.41
N GLU A 463 -3.63 -17.81 -5.59
CA GLU A 463 -4.13 -19.03 -4.96
C GLU A 463 -4.13 -18.94 -3.44
N GLY A 464 -3.03 -18.44 -2.85
CA GLY A 464 -2.93 -18.21 -1.41
C GLY A 464 -4.01 -17.25 -0.89
N ARG A 465 -4.30 -16.17 -1.63
CA ARG A 465 -5.40 -15.25 -1.32
C ARG A 465 -6.76 -15.95 -1.39
N LEU A 466 -7.04 -16.67 -2.48
CA LEU A 466 -8.29 -17.42 -2.63
C LEU A 466 -8.48 -18.49 -1.56
N ALA A 467 -7.41 -19.13 -1.09
CA ALA A 467 -7.46 -20.05 0.05
C ALA A 467 -7.83 -19.35 1.35
N GLY A 468 -7.26 -18.17 1.61
CA GLY A 468 -7.64 -17.32 2.75
C GLY A 468 -9.11 -16.90 2.69
N GLU A 469 -9.59 -16.47 1.51
CA GLU A 469 -10.99 -16.12 1.31
C GLU A 469 -11.94 -17.32 1.45
N ALA A 470 -11.54 -18.49 0.97
CA ALA A 470 -12.32 -19.72 1.12
C ALA A 470 -12.45 -20.12 2.60
N LYS A 471 -11.37 -19.97 3.38
CA LYS A 471 -11.39 -20.17 4.83
C LYS A 471 -12.37 -19.20 5.51
N ALA A 472 -12.28 -17.90 5.20
CA ALA A 472 -13.21 -16.91 5.75
C ALA A 472 -14.68 -17.18 5.34
N ALA A 473 -14.92 -17.62 4.11
CA ALA A 473 -16.25 -17.99 3.64
C ALA A 473 -16.79 -19.30 4.27
N SER A 474 -15.92 -20.12 4.88
CA SER A 474 -16.30 -21.37 5.54
C SER A 474 -16.74 -21.20 7.00
N GLU A 475 -16.42 -20.08 7.63
CA GLU A 475 -16.83 -19.80 9.01
C GLU A 475 -18.36 -19.73 9.14
N PRO A 476 -18.96 -20.20 10.25
CA PRO A 476 -20.40 -20.16 10.43
C PRO A 476 -20.92 -18.72 10.46
N ALA A 477 -22.12 -18.50 9.91
CA ALA A 477 -22.76 -17.19 10.00
C ALA A 477 -23.14 -16.87 11.44
N THR A 478 -22.73 -15.70 11.92
CA THR A 478 -22.93 -15.32 13.33
C THR A 478 -24.31 -14.71 13.56
N GLY A 479 -24.93 -14.15 12.51
CA GLY A 479 -26.18 -13.41 12.58
C GLY A 479 -26.09 -12.09 13.37
N LYS A 480 -24.91 -11.70 13.85
CA LYS A 480 -24.68 -10.49 14.64
C LYS A 480 -24.62 -9.26 13.71
N SER A 481 -25.79 -8.77 13.30
CA SER A 481 -25.89 -7.54 12.51
C SER A 481 -25.84 -6.29 13.39
N ALA A 482 -25.73 -5.11 12.77
CA ALA A 482 -25.93 -3.85 13.50
C ALA A 482 -27.36 -3.75 14.07
N GLY A 483 -28.36 -4.28 13.36
CA GLY A 483 -29.75 -4.35 13.82
C GLY A 483 -29.94 -5.23 15.05
N ASP A 484 -29.34 -6.42 15.09
CA ASP A 484 -29.38 -7.31 16.27
C ASP A 484 -28.78 -6.62 17.51
N ARG A 485 -27.66 -5.90 17.34
CA ARG A 485 -27.03 -5.13 18.43
C ARG A 485 -27.92 -3.99 18.92
N ALA A 486 -28.50 -3.21 17.99
CA ALA A 486 -29.39 -2.11 18.34
C ALA A 486 -30.62 -2.59 19.12
N MET A 487 -31.29 -3.66 18.64
CA MET A 487 -32.43 -4.25 19.34
C MET A 487 -32.04 -4.88 20.68
N GLY A 488 -30.85 -5.47 20.78
CA GLY A 488 -30.29 -5.93 22.05
C GLY A 488 -30.14 -4.81 23.07
N THR A 489 -29.56 -3.67 22.65
CA THR A 489 -29.44 -2.48 23.51
C THR A 489 -30.81 -1.95 23.92
N THR A 490 -31.76 -1.82 22.99
CA THR A 490 -33.14 -1.38 23.28
C THR A 490 -33.84 -2.32 24.26
N ALA A 491 -33.72 -3.64 24.06
CA ALA A 491 -34.34 -4.64 24.94
C ALA A 491 -33.81 -4.60 26.38
N SER A 492 -32.56 -4.18 26.58
CA SER A 492 -31.95 -4.05 27.90
C SER A 492 -32.13 -2.68 28.55
N SER A 493 -32.56 -1.66 27.80
CA SER A 493 -32.59 -0.28 28.29
C SER A 493 -33.80 -0.03 29.18
N LEU A 494 -33.58 0.45 30.41
CA LEU A 494 -34.67 0.86 31.32
C LEU A 494 -35.58 1.90 30.67
N THR A 495 -34.99 2.87 29.98
CA THR A 495 -35.71 4.01 29.37
C THR A 495 -36.70 3.60 28.28
N THR A 496 -36.57 2.39 27.72
CA THR A 496 -37.52 1.83 26.75
C THR A 496 -38.86 1.50 27.40
N TYR A 497 -38.84 1.06 28.67
CA TYR A 497 -40.01 0.56 29.38
C TYR A 497 -40.51 1.53 30.46
N VAL A 498 -39.58 2.27 31.06
CA VAL A 498 -39.81 3.21 32.14
C VAL A 498 -39.18 4.55 31.74
N PRO A 499 -39.90 5.42 31.01
CA PRO A 499 -39.34 6.69 30.58
C PRO A 499 -39.02 7.57 31.80
N SER A 500 -37.80 8.10 31.86
CA SER A 500 -37.39 9.10 32.84
C SER A 500 -37.97 10.46 32.43
N ASN A 501 -39.09 10.86 33.02
CA ASN A 501 -39.74 12.12 32.68
C ASN A 501 -39.24 13.27 33.57
N LEU A 502 -37.94 13.58 33.44
CA LEU A 502 -37.28 14.62 34.25
C LEU A 502 -37.94 15.99 34.08
N ASP A 503 -38.41 16.32 32.88
CA ASP A 503 -39.10 17.58 32.63
C ASP A 503 -40.46 17.65 33.34
N SER A 504 -41.19 16.53 33.45
CA SER A 504 -42.44 16.51 34.23
C SER A 504 -42.19 16.55 35.72
N GLU A 505 -41.11 15.94 36.23
CA GLU A 505 -40.76 16.08 37.64
C GLU A 505 -40.29 17.51 37.97
N LYS A 506 -39.53 18.14 37.06
CA LYS A 506 -39.23 19.58 37.15
C LYS A 506 -40.51 20.40 37.20
N GLN A 507 -41.45 20.15 36.28
CA GLN A 507 -42.70 20.93 36.23
C GLN A 507 -43.53 20.72 37.49
N ARG A 508 -43.64 19.47 37.97
CA ARG A 508 -44.32 19.14 39.22
C ARG A 508 -43.71 19.87 40.41
N LEU A 509 -42.38 19.94 40.48
CA LEU A 509 -41.68 20.69 41.52
C LEU A 509 -41.96 22.19 41.40
N LEU A 510 -41.91 22.76 40.19
CA LEU A 510 -42.25 24.18 39.97
C LEU A 510 -43.71 24.51 40.33
N ASP A 511 -44.65 23.63 40.02
CA ASP A 511 -46.06 23.79 40.35
C ASP A 511 -46.29 23.74 41.87
N SER A 512 -45.50 22.94 42.60
CA SER A 512 -45.55 22.89 44.07
C SER A 512 -45.01 24.15 44.76
N LEU A 513 -44.27 24.99 44.02
CA LEU A 513 -43.73 26.28 44.49
C LEU A 513 -44.65 27.45 44.14
N ALA A 514 -45.79 27.22 43.49
CA ALA A 514 -46.75 28.27 43.19
C ALA A 514 -47.45 28.72 44.49
N PRO A 515 -47.55 30.04 44.74
CA PRO A 515 -48.06 30.61 45.99
C PRO A 515 -49.56 30.40 46.22
#